data_AF-T1AKL2-F1
#
_entry.id   AF-T1AKL2-F1
#
_cell.length_a   1.000
_cell.length_b   1.000
_cell.length_c   1.000
_cell.angle_alpha   90.00
_cell.angle_beta   90.00
_cell.angle_gamma   90.00
#
_symmetry.space_group_name_H-M   'P 1'
#
loop_
_entity.id
_entity.type
_entity.pdbx_description
1 polymer ?
#
loop_
_entity_poly.entity_id
_entity_poly.type
_entity_poly.pdbx_seq_one_letter_code
_entity_poly.pdbx_strand_id
1 'polypeptide(L)'
;LPFSLPSIQTELSKKYGLTVDEVTKACQSLYEKKMQTYVGTDCRYLPESMHAESLTVLKGLNTKYSAFVGKADPGIKYACWDDSKVSGEGGAAHHAIIPTGQTGPIGSEAERIVYDAVCRRYLSQFHPEHKYLSLSVVGLFGQDEFKTTATVTLSQGWKVVEGSPEDGDAPEPSDKDRESSKVSSKNKSE
;
A
#
# COMPACT_ATOMS: atom_id res chain seq x y z
N LEU A 1 3.33 -4.12 -2.02
CA LEU A 1 4.45 -4.22 -1.05
C LEU A 1 4.02 -3.65 0.29
N PRO A 2 4.41 -4.27 1.41
CA PRO A 2 4.29 -3.73 2.76
C PRO A 2 4.90 -2.32 2.93
N PHE A 3 4.69 -1.73 4.11
CA PHE A 3 5.09 -0.36 4.38
C PHE A 3 6.55 -0.25 4.83
N SER A 4 7.25 0.73 4.29
CA SER A 4 8.34 1.44 4.99
C SER A 4 7.81 2.68 5.69
N LEU A 5 8.58 3.28 6.60
CA LEU A 5 8.18 4.49 7.30
C LEU A 5 7.81 5.67 6.37
N PRO A 6 8.63 6.00 5.34
CA PRO A 6 8.26 7.07 4.41
C PRO A 6 6.97 6.77 3.64
N SER A 7 6.75 5.50 3.28
CA SER A 7 5.57 5.11 2.50
C SER A 7 4.27 5.19 3.31
N ILE A 8 4.27 4.80 4.58
CA ILE A 8 3.08 4.93 5.44
C ILE A 8 2.81 6.38 5.80
N GLN A 9 3.84 7.20 6.04
CA GLN A 9 3.69 8.64 6.25
C GLN A 9 3.02 9.31 5.04
N THR A 10 3.52 9.02 3.83
CA THR A 10 2.96 9.57 2.58
C THR A 10 1.50 9.16 2.39
N GLU A 11 1.19 7.87 2.56
CA GLU A 11 -0.15 7.34 2.33
C GLU A 11 -1.17 7.88 3.33
N LEU A 12 -0.81 7.92 4.62
CA LEU A 12 -1.72 8.39 5.67
C LEU A 12 -1.87 9.90 5.69
N SER A 13 -0.84 10.65 5.27
CA SER A 13 -0.97 12.08 5.03
C SER A 13 -1.97 12.37 3.91
N LYS A 14 -1.87 11.64 2.79
CA LYS A 14 -2.81 11.80 1.66
C LYS A 14 -4.24 11.40 2.02
N LYS A 15 -4.43 10.28 2.73
CA LYS A 15 -5.76 9.70 2.98
C LYS A 15 -6.46 10.27 4.21
N TYR A 16 -5.72 10.64 5.24
CA TYR A 16 -6.27 11.06 6.55
C TYR A 16 -5.77 12.42 7.03
N GLY A 17 -4.89 13.11 6.27
CA GLY A 17 -4.36 14.41 6.67
C GLY A 17 -3.40 14.35 7.86
N LEU A 18 -2.92 13.17 8.25
CA LEU A 18 -1.96 13.04 9.36
C LEU A 18 -0.62 13.68 8.99
N THR A 19 -0.01 14.34 9.96
CA THR A 19 1.36 14.86 9.84
C THR A 19 2.38 13.74 9.94
N VAL A 20 3.58 13.98 9.38
CA VAL A 20 4.73 13.05 9.48
C VAL A 20 5.04 12.71 10.94
N ASP A 21 4.99 13.71 11.83
CA ASP A 21 5.24 13.55 13.27
C ASP A 21 4.19 12.67 13.95
N GLU A 22 2.91 12.83 13.64
CA GLU A 22 1.84 12.01 14.20
C GLU A 22 1.99 10.54 13.78
N VAL A 23 2.25 10.28 12.50
CA VAL A 23 2.47 8.93 12.00
C VAL A 23 3.71 8.30 12.64
N THR A 24 4.80 9.06 12.75
CA THR A 24 6.06 8.57 13.36
C THR A 24 5.86 8.19 14.83
N LYS A 25 5.21 9.05 15.62
CA LYS A 25 4.92 8.80 17.03
C LYS A 25 3.98 7.61 17.21
N ALA A 26 2.93 7.51 16.39
CA ALA A 26 2.01 6.37 16.41
C ALA A 26 2.73 5.06 16.04
N CYS A 27 3.57 5.07 15.00
CA CYS A 27 4.38 3.92 14.61
C CYS A 27 5.29 3.45 15.76
N GLN A 28 6.02 4.39 16.37
CA GLN A 28 6.93 4.10 17.48
C GLN A 28 6.18 3.51 18.68
N SER A 29 5.06 4.11 19.07
CA SER A 29 4.24 3.61 20.18
C SER A 29 3.70 2.19 19.93
N LEU A 30 3.22 1.89 18.72
CA LEU A 30 2.75 0.55 18.35
C LEU A 30 3.87 -0.50 18.36
N TYR A 31 5.09 -0.11 17.98
CA TYR A 31 6.28 -0.97 18.07
C TYR A 31 6.68 -1.25 19.53
N GLU A 32 6.66 -0.24 20.39
CA GLU A 32 6.92 -0.40 21.83
C GLU A 32 5.89 -1.32 22.49
N LYS A 33 4.63 -1.23 22.07
CA LYS A 33 3.53 -2.15 22.42
C LYS A 33 3.62 -3.53 21.76
N LYS A 34 4.66 -3.79 20.96
CA LYS A 34 4.91 -5.05 20.25
C LYS A 34 3.82 -5.47 19.25
N MET A 35 2.97 -4.54 18.82
CA MET A 35 1.86 -4.82 17.89
C MET A 35 2.31 -4.85 16.43
N GLN A 36 3.44 -4.20 16.12
CA GLN A 36 4.08 -4.20 14.80
C GLN A 36 5.59 -4.27 14.92
N THR A 37 6.26 -4.56 13.82
CA THR A 37 7.72 -4.68 13.74
C THR A 37 8.41 -3.32 13.72
N TYR A 38 9.75 -3.33 13.77
CA TYR A 38 10.59 -2.13 13.87
C TYR A 38 10.25 -1.09 12.78
N VAL A 39 10.16 0.18 13.19
CA VAL A 39 9.58 1.25 12.37
C VAL A 39 10.61 2.21 11.76
N GLY A 40 11.88 2.12 12.14
CA GLY A 40 12.95 2.96 11.57
C GLY A 40 13.51 2.43 10.25
N THR A 41 12.66 1.91 9.37
CA THR A 41 13.06 1.23 8.13
C THR A 41 12.57 1.95 6.88
N ASP A 42 13.43 2.01 5.87
CA ASP A 42 13.08 2.40 4.50
C ASP A 42 12.71 1.20 3.61
N CYS A 43 12.92 -0.03 4.11
CA CYS A 43 12.69 -1.27 3.39
C CYS A 43 11.19 -1.55 3.21
N ARG A 44 10.82 -2.08 2.04
CA ARG A 44 9.46 -2.54 1.72
C ARG A 44 9.36 -4.04 1.46
N TYR A 45 10.44 -4.78 1.72
CA TYR A 45 10.55 -6.23 1.53
C TYR A 45 10.64 -6.94 2.88
N LEU A 46 10.36 -8.24 2.85
CA LEU A 46 10.34 -9.16 3.99
C LEU A 46 11.26 -10.33 3.68
N PRO A 47 11.99 -10.84 4.67
CA PRO A 47 12.69 -12.10 4.56
C PRO A 47 11.74 -13.24 4.16
N GLU A 48 12.20 -14.14 3.31
CA GLU A 48 11.39 -15.27 2.85
C GLU A 48 11.02 -16.21 4.00
N SER A 49 11.89 -16.32 5.00
CA SER A 49 11.68 -17.12 6.21
C SER A 49 10.44 -16.69 7.00
N MET A 50 10.11 -15.39 6.99
CA MET A 50 8.94 -14.85 7.70
C MET A 50 7.61 -15.25 7.06
N HIS A 51 7.60 -15.72 5.81
CA HIS A 51 6.38 -16.20 5.15
C HIS A 51 5.82 -17.45 5.86
N ALA A 52 6.69 -18.32 6.39
CA ALA A 52 6.28 -19.52 7.12
C ALA A 52 5.47 -19.21 8.40
N GLU A 53 5.72 -18.04 9.01
CA GLU A 53 5.04 -17.60 10.23
C GLU A 53 3.80 -16.75 9.95
N SER A 54 3.51 -16.43 8.69
CA SER A 54 2.42 -15.55 8.29
C SER A 54 1.06 -15.99 8.82
N LEU A 55 0.80 -17.31 8.84
CA LEU A 55 -0.41 -17.89 9.39
C LEU A 55 -0.62 -17.54 10.87
N THR A 56 0.45 -17.54 11.66
CA THR A 56 0.40 -17.19 13.08
C THR A 56 0.10 -15.71 13.24
N VAL A 57 0.77 -14.85 12.46
CA VAL A 57 0.53 -13.41 12.46
C VAL A 57 -0.93 -13.10 12.09
N LEU A 58 -1.44 -13.71 11.02
CA LEU A 58 -2.82 -13.52 10.53
C LEU A 58 -3.87 -13.94 11.57
N LYS A 59 -3.66 -15.07 12.25
CA LYS A 59 -4.55 -15.55 13.32
C LYS A 59 -4.54 -14.66 14.56
N GLY A 60 -3.42 -14.01 14.85
CA GLY A 60 -3.29 -13.08 15.96
C GLY A 60 -3.95 -11.72 15.74
N LEU A 61 -4.33 -11.39 14.50
CA LEU A 61 -5.01 -10.14 14.22
C LEU A 61 -6.37 -10.07 14.92
N ASN A 62 -6.75 -8.85 15.33
CA ASN A 62 -8.02 -8.58 16.01
C ASN A 62 -9.23 -9.09 15.18
N THR A 63 -10.29 -9.52 15.87
CA THR A 63 -11.54 -10.04 15.28
C THR A 63 -12.18 -9.12 14.24
N LYS A 64 -11.91 -7.80 14.28
CA LYS A 64 -12.34 -6.85 13.24
C LYS A 64 -11.84 -7.21 11.83
N TYR A 65 -10.73 -7.97 11.72
CA TYR A 65 -10.18 -8.40 10.43
C TYR A 65 -10.60 -9.82 10.03
N SER A 66 -11.39 -10.51 10.85
CA SER A 66 -11.75 -11.93 10.65
C SER A 66 -12.31 -12.24 9.26
N ALA A 67 -13.13 -11.34 8.71
CA ALA A 67 -13.70 -11.48 7.36
C ALA A 67 -12.63 -11.51 6.25
N PHE A 68 -11.54 -10.75 6.42
CA PHE A 68 -10.41 -10.73 5.48
C PHE A 68 -9.47 -11.90 5.74
N VAL A 69 -9.20 -12.21 7.01
CA VAL A 69 -8.35 -13.36 7.40
C VAL A 69 -8.95 -14.66 6.87
N GLY A 70 -10.26 -14.86 6.96
CA GLY A 70 -10.94 -16.06 6.45
C GLY A 70 -10.91 -16.22 4.93
N LYS A 71 -10.55 -15.16 4.18
CA LYS A 71 -10.40 -15.17 2.72
C LYS A 71 -8.95 -15.07 2.26
N ALA A 72 -8.01 -14.94 3.20
CA ALA A 72 -6.60 -14.91 2.90
C ALA A 72 -6.13 -16.31 2.46
N ASP A 73 -5.31 -16.35 1.42
CA ASP A 73 -4.60 -17.53 0.95
C ASP A 73 -3.11 -17.43 1.33
N PRO A 74 -2.65 -18.17 2.35
CA PRO A 74 -1.25 -18.21 2.75
C PRO A 74 -0.31 -18.78 1.68
N GLY A 75 -0.83 -19.51 0.69
CA GLY A 75 -0.06 -20.02 -0.44
C GLY A 75 0.39 -18.91 -1.41
N ILE A 76 -0.23 -17.74 -1.34
CA ILE A 76 0.18 -16.59 -2.12
C ILE A 76 1.51 -16.05 -1.58
N LYS A 77 2.51 -15.97 -2.47
CA LYS A 77 3.83 -15.40 -2.20
C LYS A 77 4.16 -14.37 -3.28
N TYR A 78 3.87 -13.09 -2.98
CA TYR A 78 4.20 -11.97 -3.87
C TYR A 78 5.66 -11.52 -3.75
N ALA A 79 6.06 -10.57 -4.59
CA ALA A 79 7.41 -10.01 -4.66
C ALA A 79 7.91 -9.34 -3.37
N CYS A 80 7.07 -9.16 -2.34
CA CYS A 80 7.54 -8.63 -1.06
C CYS A 80 8.43 -9.60 -0.28
N TRP A 81 8.34 -10.91 -0.54
CA TRP A 81 9.14 -11.93 0.11
C TRP A 81 10.43 -12.15 -0.70
N ASP A 82 11.48 -11.43 -0.35
CA ASP A 82 12.72 -11.36 -1.13
C ASP A 82 13.90 -11.00 -0.23
N ASP A 83 14.68 -12.01 0.18
CA ASP A 83 15.83 -11.84 1.08
C ASP A 83 16.89 -10.88 0.52
N SER A 84 17.03 -10.81 -0.81
CA SER A 84 18.05 -9.98 -1.48
C SER A 84 17.77 -8.48 -1.40
N LYS A 85 16.53 -8.10 -1.07
CA LYS A 85 16.08 -6.70 -1.03
C LYS A 85 15.81 -6.17 0.37
N VAL A 86 16.05 -6.99 1.39
CA VAL A 86 16.00 -6.54 2.78
C VAL A 86 17.25 -5.66 3.03
N SER A 87 17.03 -4.38 3.37
CA SER A 87 18.10 -3.38 3.58
C SER A 87 18.43 -3.24 5.06
N GLY A 88 19.67 -2.87 5.41
CA GLY A 88 20.05 -2.64 6.79
C GLY A 88 21.35 -1.86 6.92
N GLU A 89 21.39 -0.88 7.82
CA GLU A 89 22.64 -0.22 8.21
C GLU A 89 23.27 -0.97 9.39
N GLY A 90 24.61 -1.06 9.41
CA GLY A 90 25.34 -1.61 10.56
C GLY A 90 25.17 -3.11 10.82
N GLY A 91 24.67 -3.89 9.84
CA GLY A 91 24.55 -5.35 9.94
C GLY A 91 23.22 -5.86 10.53
N ALA A 92 22.29 -4.97 10.90
CA ALA A 92 20.92 -5.35 11.25
C ALA A 92 20.01 -5.22 10.03
N ALA A 93 19.58 -6.34 9.44
CA ALA A 93 18.63 -6.34 8.34
C ALA A 93 17.27 -5.79 8.83
N HIS A 94 16.87 -4.63 8.31
CA HIS A 94 15.57 -4.05 8.52
C HIS A 94 14.63 -4.46 7.40
N HIS A 95 13.50 -5.02 7.76
CA HIS A 95 12.45 -5.41 6.82
C HIS A 95 11.26 -4.46 6.96
N ALA A 96 10.29 -4.60 6.07
CA ALA A 96 9.09 -3.77 6.08
C ALA A 96 8.29 -3.87 7.40
N ILE A 97 7.55 -2.81 7.70
CA ILE A 97 6.65 -2.71 8.85
C ILE A 97 5.44 -3.62 8.61
N ILE A 98 5.28 -4.63 9.47
CA ILE A 98 4.17 -5.59 9.45
C ILE A 98 3.60 -5.78 10.86
N PRO A 99 2.35 -6.25 11.01
CA PRO A 99 1.85 -6.63 12.32
C PRO A 99 2.60 -7.86 12.86
N THR A 100 2.65 -8.00 14.18
CA THR A 100 3.22 -9.19 14.85
C THR A 100 2.17 -10.25 15.17
N GLY A 101 0.88 -9.92 15.02
CA GLY A 101 -0.23 -10.72 15.55
C GLY A 101 -0.47 -10.55 17.05
N GLN A 102 0.31 -9.71 17.74
CA GLN A 102 0.01 -9.36 19.13
C GLN A 102 -1.01 -8.23 19.19
N THR A 103 -1.93 -8.34 20.17
CA THR A 103 -2.95 -7.32 20.43
C THR A 103 -2.61 -6.55 21.71
N GLY A 104 -2.81 -5.24 21.67
CA GLY A 104 -2.62 -4.37 22.83
C GLY A 104 -3.58 -3.16 22.78
N PRO A 105 -3.55 -2.31 23.82
CA PRO A 105 -4.40 -1.13 23.85
C PRO A 105 -3.96 -0.10 22.79
N ILE A 106 -4.92 0.31 21.95
CA ILE A 106 -4.78 1.41 21.00
C ILE A 106 -5.47 2.61 21.62
N GLY A 107 -4.71 3.67 21.89
CA GLY A 107 -5.18 4.84 22.63
C GLY A 107 -5.56 5.99 21.72
N SER A 108 -4.69 6.37 20.78
CA SER A 108 -4.92 7.55 19.93
C SER A 108 -5.57 7.19 18.59
N GLU A 109 -6.25 8.16 17.98
CA GLU A 109 -6.81 8.00 16.63
C GLU A 109 -5.70 7.73 15.60
N ALA A 110 -4.55 8.40 15.73
CA ALA A 110 -3.39 8.15 14.88
C ALA A 110 -2.88 6.71 15.00
N GLU A 111 -2.78 6.16 16.23
CA GLU A 111 -2.42 4.74 16.42
C GLU A 111 -3.44 3.81 15.76
N ARG A 112 -4.73 4.11 15.88
CA ARG A 112 -5.80 3.31 15.27
C ARG A 112 -5.68 3.28 13.76
N ILE A 113 -5.49 4.44 13.14
CA ILE A 113 -5.33 4.60 11.68
C ILE A 113 -4.06 3.89 11.20
N VAL A 114 -2.92 4.12 11.86
CA VAL A 114 -1.63 3.51 11.50
C VAL A 114 -1.71 1.98 11.58
N TYR A 115 -2.20 1.45 12.70
CA TYR A 115 -2.28 0.00 12.88
C TYR A 115 -3.25 -0.65 11.90
N ASP A 116 -4.37 0.02 11.59
CA ASP A 116 -5.32 -0.45 10.58
C ASP A 116 -4.68 -0.54 9.20
N ALA A 117 -3.94 0.50 8.79
CA ALA A 117 -3.22 0.51 7.53
C ALA A 117 -2.19 -0.62 7.45
N VAL A 118 -1.35 -0.79 8.49
CA VAL A 118 -0.32 -1.84 8.54
C VAL A 118 -0.94 -3.24 8.44
N CYS A 119 -2.02 -3.51 9.18
CA CYS A 119 -2.71 -4.79 9.11
C CYS A 119 -3.32 -5.06 7.74
N ARG A 120 -4.04 -4.08 7.16
CA ARG A 120 -4.67 -4.22 5.85
C ARG A 120 -3.64 -4.44 4.75
N ARG A 121 -2.56 -3.66 4.75
CA ARG A 121 -1.48 -3.78 3.74
C ARG A 121 -0.76 -5.12 3.83
N TYR A 122 -0.59 -5.68 5.03
CA TYR A 122 -0.08 -7.03 5.21
C TYR A 122 -1.07 -8.09 4.70
N LEU A 123 -2.35 -7.99 5.08
CA LEU A 123 -3.43 -8.87 4.60
C LEU A 123 -3.55 -8.89 3.07
N SER A 124 -3.35 -7.74 2.41
CA SER A 124 -3.32 -7.64 0.93
C SER A 124 -2.29 -8.57 0.30
N GLN A 125 -1.21 -8.93 1.00
CA GLN A 125 -0.17 -9.82 0.46
C GLN A 125 -0.62 -11.29 0.39
N PHE A 126 -1.80 -11.60 0.93
CA PHE A 126 -2.40 -12.95 0.94
C PHE A 126 -3.75 -12.97 0.22
N HIS A 127 -4.07 -11.95 -0.58
CA HIS A 127 -5.29 -11.89 -1.38
C HIS A 127 -4.95 -11.94 -2.88
N PRO A 128 -5.84 -12.46 -3.74
CA PRO A 128 -5.60 -12.54 -5.18
C PRO A 128 -5.30 -11.18 -5.83
N GLU A 129 -4.71 -11.22 -7.02
CA GLU A 129 -4.42 -10.01 -7.79
C GLU A 129 -5.70 -9.23 -8.15
N HIS A 130 -5.61 -7.91 -8.10
CA HIS A 130 -6.57 -7.03 -8.75
C HIS A 130 -6.42 -7.18 -10.26
N LYS A 131 -7.51 -7.56 -10.95
CA LYS A 131 -7.53 -7.72 -12.41
C LYS A 131 -8.40 -6.65 -13.02
N TYR A 132 -7.90 -6.00 -14.05
CA TYR A 132 -8.63 -4.99 -14.81
C TYR A 132 -8.31 -5.12 -16.29
N LEU A 133 -9.23 -4.66 -17.13
CA LEU A 133 -9.05 -4.48 -18.56
C LEU A 133 -8.80 -2.99 -18.81
N SER A 134 -7.69 -2.66 -19.47
CA SER A 134 -7.43 -1.29 -19.93
C SER A 134 -7.57 -1.24 -21.45
N LEU A 135 -8.45 -0.38 -21.95
CA LEU A 135 -8.69 -0.14 -23.36
C LEU A 135 -8.17 1.25 -23.71
N SER A 136 -7.16 1.33 -24.55
CA SER A 136 -6.72 2.61 -25.13
C SER A 136 -7.25 2.74 -26.56
N VAL A 137 -7.90 3.86 -26.85
CA VAL A 137 -8.28 4.25 -28.21
C VAL A 137 -7.38 5.42 -28.61
N VAL A 138 -6.71 5.26 -29.74
CA VAL A 138 -5.91 6.31 -30.37
C VAL A 138 -6.65 6.76 -31.63
N GLY A 139 -6.98 8.05 -31.70
CA GLY A 139 -7.60 8.69 -32.84
C GLY A 139 -6.65 9.71 -33.46
N LEU A 140 -6.70 9.85 -34.78
CA LEU A 140 -5.91 10.84 -35.51
C LEU A 140 -6.85 11.89 -36.10
N PHE A 141 -6.49 13.16 -35.99
CA PHE A 141 -7.15 14.27 -36.67
C PHE A 141 -6.10 15.17 -37.32
N GLY A 142 -5.98 15.09 -38.64
CA GLY A 142 -4.87 15.75 -39.35
C GLY A 142 -3.53 15.15 -38.95
N GLN A 143 -2.63 15.97 -38.39
CA GLN A 143 -1.35 15.54 -37.83
C GLN A 143 -1.38 15.32 -36.31
N ASP A 144 -2.51 15.60 -35.67
CA ASP A 144 -2.66 15.50 -34.23
C ASP A 144 -3.13 14.09 -33.82
N GLU A 145 -2.54 13.56 -32.75
CA GLU A 145 -2.90 12.29 -32.14
C GLU A 145 -3.64 12.53 -30.82
N PHE A 146 -4.80 11.89 -30.67
CA PHE A 146 -5.61 11.89 -29.47
C PHE A 146 -5.61 10.49 -28.89
N LYS A 147 -5.30 10.37 -27.60
CA LYS A 147 -5.40 9.10 -26.89
C LYS A 147 -6.40 9.23 -25.76
N THR A 148 -7.32 8.29 -25.67
CA THR A 148 -8.15 8.08 -24.48
C THR A 148 -7.95 6.66 -23.97
N THR A 149 -8.04 6.49 -22.65
CA THR A 149 -7.92 5.19 -22.00
C THR A 149 -9.11 5.00 -21.07
N ALA A 150 -9.79 3.87 -21.19
CA ALA A 150 -10.80 3.40 -20.26
C ALA A 150 -10.28 2.17 -19.51
N THR A 151 -10.66 2.02 -18.25
CA THR A 151 -10.28 0.88 -17.41
C THR A 151 -11.53 0.27 -16.78
N VAL A 152 -11.69 -1.04 -16.90
CA VAL A 152 -12.80 -1.80 -16.32
C VAL A 152 -12.25 -2.82 -15.33
N THR A 153 -12.73 -2.79 -14.08
CA THR A 153 -12.33 -3.78 -13.07
C THR A 153 -12.98 -5.13 -13.36
N LEU A 154 -12.17 -6.18 -13.50
CA LEU A 154 -12.62 -7.56 -13.67
C LEU A 154 -12.67 -8.32 -12.33
N SER A 155 -11.75 -8.01 -11.42
CA SER A 155 -11.68 -8.57 -10.07
C SER A 155 -11.00 -7.57 -9.14
N GLN A 156 -11.61 -7.28 -7.99
CA GLN A 156 -11.01 -6.38 -7.00
C GLN A 156 -9.72 -6.95 -6.38
N GLY A 157 -9.64 -8.27 -6.20
CA GLY A 157 -8.46 -8.91 -5.59
C GLY A 157 -8.13 -8.30 -4.22
N TRP A 158 -6.86 -8.01 -3.96
CA TRP A 158 -6.37 -7.41 -2.73
C TRP A 158 -6.97 -6.03 -2.40
N LYS A 159 -7.51 -5.29 -3.38
CA LYS A 159 -8.14 -3.97 -3.13
C LYS A 159 -9.32 -4.03 -2.16
N VAL A 160 -10.01 -5.19 -2.06
CA VAL A 160 -11.11 -5.39 -1.09
C VAL A 160 -10.66 -5.20 0.37
N VAL A 161 -9.38 -5.46 0.65
CA VAL A 161 -8.80 -5.36 2.00
C VAL A 161 -8.43 -3.92 2.33
N GLU A 162 -8.00 -3.12 1.36
CA GLU A 162 -7.52 -1.75 1.60
C GLU A 162 -8.65 -0.73 1.72
N GLY A 163 -9.90 -1.18 1.55
CA GLY A 163 -11.07 -0.32 1.60
C GLY A 163 -11.05 0.73 0.49
N SER A 164 -10.50 0.38 -0.68
CA SER A 164 -10.82 1.11 -1.91
C SER A 164 -12.34 1.12 -2.02
N PRO A 165 -12.98 2.28 -2.26
CA PRO A 165 -14.42 2.31 -2.49
C PRO A 165 -14.80 1.28 -3.55
N GLU A 166 -16.04 0.82 -3.52
CA GLU A 166 -16.68 0.31 -4.73
C GLU A 166 -16.77 1.48 -5.72
N ASP A 167 -15.64 1.85 -6.33
CA ASP A 167 -15.59 2.77 -7.44
C ASP A 167 -16.18 2.01 -8.63
N GLY A 168 -17.51 2.06 -8.68
CA GLY A 168 -18.25 1.83 -9.90
C GLY A 168 -17.70 2.76 -10.96
N ASP A 169 -16.96 2.18 -11.91
CA ASP A 169 -16.78 2.64 -13.28
C ASP A 169 -16.45 4.14 -13.48
N ALA A 170 -15.74 4.76 -12.54
CA ALA A 170 -15.10 6.04 -12.78
C ALA A 170 -13.71 5.76 -13.36
N PRO A 171 -13.38 6.26 -14.57
CA PRO A 171 -12.05 6.10 -15.12
C PRO A 171 -11.05 6.77 -14.17
N GLU A 172 -10.19 5.98 -13.53
CA GLU A 172 -9.03 6.53 -12.82
C GLU A 172 -8.16 7.25 -13.87
N PRO A 173 -7.88 8.55 -13.72
CA PRO A 173 -7.00 9.25 -14.62
C PRO A 173 -5.62 8.60 -14.55
N SER A 174 -5.07 8.26 -15.71
CA SER A 174 -3.75 7.66 -15.79
C SER A 174 -2.70 8.69 -15.37
N ASP A 175 -1.66 8.29 -14.61
CA ASP A 175 -0.60 9.19 -14.16
C ASP A 175 0.13 9.93 -15.30
N LYS A 176 -0.07 9.52 -16.56
CA LYS A 176 0.44 10.22 -17.75
C LYS A 176 -0.31 11.51 -18.09
N ASP A 177 -1.52 11.72 -17.58
CA ASP A 177 -2.33 12.90 -17.89
C ASP A 177 -1.98 14.11 -17.00
N ARG A 178 -1.14 13.94 -15.97
CA ARG A 178 -0.70 15.05 -15.10
C ARG A 178 0.48 15.85 -15.66
N GLU A 179 1.16 15.37 -16.69
CA GLU A 179 2.41 15.98 -17.17
C GLU A 179 2.22 16.88 -18.41
N SER A 180 1.02 16.93 -19.02
CA SER A 180 0.77 17.69 -20.25
C SER A 180 0.28 19.14 -20.05
N SER A 181 -0.02 19.59 -18.83
CA SER A 181 -0.57 20.93 -18.59
C SER A 181 0.46 22.06 -18.40
N LYS A 182 1.72 21.89 -18.85
CA LYS A 182 2.69 23.00 -18.95
C LYS A 182 3.30 23.05 -20.35
N VAL A 183 2.55 23.57 -21.32
CA VAL A 183 3.15 24.11 -22.55
C VAL A 183 3.19 25.63 -22.47
N SER A 184 4.42 26.10 -22.61
CA SER A 184 4.93 27.46 -22.47
C SER A 184 4.33 28.46 -23.47
N SER A 185 3.67 29.50 -22.96
CA SER A 185 3.36 30.71 -23.73
C SER A 185 4.65 31.52 -23.94
N LYS A 186 5.30 31.34 -25.10
CA LYS A 186 6.34 32.25 -25.59
C LYS A 186 6.03 32.62 -27.04
N ASN A 187 5.10 33.56 -27.22
CA ASN A 187 4.96 34.25 -28.50
C ASN A 187 6.02 35.36 -28.55
N LYS A 188 6.91 35.23 -29.52
CA LYS A 188 7.92 36.20 -29.93
C LYS A 188 7.26 37.09 -30.98
N SER A 189 7.10 38.37 -30.69
CA SER A 189 6.65 39.38 -31.66
C SER A 189 7.83 39.81 -32.54
N GLU A 190 7.60 39.83 -33.85
CA GLU A 190 8.36 40.62 -34.84
C GLU A 190 8.11 42.11 -34.67
#